data_AF-A0A1Q8BCM4-F1
#
_entry.id   AF-A0A1Q8BCM4-F1
#
_cell.length_a   1.000
_cell.length_b   1.000
_cell.length_c   1.000
_cell.angle_alpha   90.00
_cell.angle_beta   90.00
_cell.angle_gamma   90.00
#
_symmetry.space_group_name_H-M   'P 1'
#
loop_
_entity.id
_entity.type
_entity.pdbx_description
1 polymer ?
#
loop_
_entity_poly.entity_id
_entity_poly.type
_entity_poly.pdbx_seq_one_letter_code
_entity_poly.pdbx_strand_id
1 'polypeptide(L)'
;MGKESEQTPHERAERTLLAIKEFKRYLEGVEKDLSSMSKKFANKEIAQGVGFAATGIHEALTYLAIVKKVIEKTERIIAKKNIVSGNESAELDESHSGGRTSLSGAA
;
A
#
# COMPACT_ATOMS: atom_id res chain seq x y z
N MET A 1 14.53 22.44 18.53
CA MET A 1 13.73 22.23 17.31
C MET A 1 14.38 21.07 16.56
N GLY A 2 13.95 19.85 16.83
CA GLY A 2 14.57 18.64 16.29
C GLY A 2 14.40 18.60 14.78
N LYS A 3 15.52 18.45 14.06
CA LYS A 3 15.49 18.12 12.64
C LYS A 3 14.90 16.71 12.55
N GLU A 4 13.69 16.58 12.02
CA GLU A 4 13.25 15.27 11.55
C GLU A 4 14.32 14.78 10.58
N SER A 5 15.02 13.70 10.96
CA SER A 5 16.03 13.09 10.11
C SER A 5 15.39 12.81 8.76
N GLU A 6 16.06 13.24 7.69
CA GLU A 6 15.61 13.04 6.32
C GLU A 6 15.42 11.54 6.10
N GLN A 7 14.17 11.08 6.06
CA GLN A 7 13.86 9.65 5.96
C GLN A 7 14.40 9.14 4.64
N THR A 8 15.08 7.99 4.70
CA THR A 8 15.51 7.31 3.49
C THR A 8 14.27 6.91 2.67
N PRO A 9 14.39 6.82 1.33
CA PRO A 9 13.29 6.35 0.48
C PRO A 9 12.69 5.01 0.93
N HIS A 10 13.52 4.12 1.49
CA HIS A 10 13.12 2.83 2.03
C HIS A 10 12.22 2.98 3.27
N GLU A 11 12.67 3.72 4.28
CA GLU A 11 11.89 3.97 5.50
C GLU A 11 10.55 4.65 5.20
N ARG A 12 10.53 5.58 4.23
CA ARG A 12 9.29 6.20 3.77
C ARG A 12 8.34 5.16 3.16
N ALA A 13 8.85 4.24 2.36
CA ALA A 13 8.04 3.20 1.73
C ALA A 13 7.48 2.19 2.75
N GLU A 14 8.27 1.79 3.75
CA GLU A 14 7.81 0.93 4.84
C GLU A 14 6.71 1.58 5.68
N ARG A 15 6.88 2.85 6.07
CA ARG A 15 5.83 3.61 6.76
C ARG A 15 4.56 3.72 5.94
N THR A 16 4.70 3.94 4.64
CA THR A 16 3.55 3.99 3.72
C THR A 16 2.84 2.65 3.65
N LEU A 17 3.57 1.53 3.60
CA LEU A 17 3.00 0.19 3.60
C LEU A 17 2.27 -0.12 4.92
N LEU A 18 2.83 0.28 6.06
CA LEU A 18 2.19 0.14 7.36
C LEU A 18 0.89 0.93 7.43
N ALA A 19 0.90 2.20 7.02
CA ALA A 19 -0.31 3.03 6.95
C ALA A 19 -1.39 2.41 6.05
N ILE A 20 -1.01 1.83 4.92
CA ILE A 20 -1.92 1.10 4.02
C ILE A 20 -2.55 -0.10 4.74
N LYS A 21 -1.76 -0.90 5.46
CA LYS A 21 -2.27 -2.07 6.20
C LYS A 21 -3.25 -1.66 7.30
N GLU A 22 -2.94 -0.61 8.05
CA GLU A 22 -3.84 -0.07 9.08
C GLU A 22 -5.15 0.43 8.47
N PHE A 23 -5.06 1.12 7.33
CA PHE A 23 -6.24 1.61 6.63
C PHE A 23 -7.11 0.46 6.10
N LYS A 24 -6.53 -0.61 5.56
CA LYS A 24 -7.29 -1.83 5.17
C LYS A 24 -8.07 -2.41 6.34
N ARG A 25 -7.44 -2.53 7.51
CA ARG A 25 -8.09 -3.03 8.73
C ARG A 25 -9.24 -2.13 9.18
N TYR A 26 -9.09 -0.81 9.08
CA TYR A 26 -10.18 0.13 9.36
C TYR A 26 -11.37 -0.09 8.42
N LEU A 27 -11.11 -0.23 7.11
CA LEU A 27 -12.17 -0.45 6.11
C LEU A 27 -12.89 -1.79 6.29
N GLU A 28 -12.23 -2.83 6.78
CA GLU A 28 -12.87 -4.09 7.16
C GLU A 28 -13.87 -3.91 8.31
N GLY A 29 -13.54 -3.06 9.29
CA GLY A 29 -14.47 -2.68 10.37
C GLY A 29 -15.70 -1.96 9.83
N VAL A 30 -15.49 -0.95 8.97
CA VAL A 30 -16.58 -0.21 8.32
C VAL A 30 -17.48 -1.13 7.49
N GLU A 31 -16.89 -2.05 6.72
CA GLU A 31 -17.66 -3.04 5.93
C GLU A 31 -18.54 -3.91 6.81
N LYS A 32 -18.01 -4.39 7.94
CA LYS A 32 -18.75 -5.20 8.91
C LYS A 32 -19.93 -4.43 9.50
N ASP A 33 -19.72 -3.17 9.88
CA ASP A 33 -20.75 -2.32 10.46
C ASP A 33 -21.84 -2.00 9.43
N LEU A 34 -21.47 -1.60 8.21
CA LEU A 34 -22.40 -1.35 7.12
C LEU A 34 -23.19 -2.62 6.75
N SER A 35 -22.55 -3.78 6.69
CA SER A 35 -23.23 -5.06 6.41
C SER A 35 -24.23 -5.41 7.52
N SER A 36 -23.88 -5.17 8.78
CA SER A 36 -24.77 -5.36 9.93
C SER A 36 -25.97 -4.41 9.86
N MET A 37 -25.73 -3.13 9.55
CA MET A 37 -26.77 -2.13 9.34
C MET A 37 -27.69 -2.53 8.18
N SER A 38 -27.15 -2.94 7.03
CA SER A 38 -27.93 -3.34 5.86
C SER A 38 -28.95 -4.44 6.21
N LYS A 39 -28.55 -5.43 7.01
CA LYS A 39 -29.45 -6.52 7.45
C LYS A 39 -30.55 -6.00 8.37
N LYS A 40 -30.20 -5.13 9.33
CA LYS A 40 -31.17 -4.52 10.26
C LYS A 40 -32.18 -3.65 9.53
N PHE A 41 -31.71 -2.80 8.62
CA PHE A 41 -32.57 -1.92 7.83
C PHE A 41 -33.43 -2.73 6.88
N ALA A 42 -32.89 -3.68 6.11
CA ALA A 42 -33.69 -4.52 5.21
C ALA A 42 -34.87 -5.20 5.93
N ASN A 43 -34.66 -5.77 7.12
CA ASN A 43 -35.73 -6.39 7.89
C ASN A 43 -36.80 -5.38 8.34
N LYS A 44 -36.37 -4.19 8.78
CA LYS A 44 -37.26 -3.10 9.20
C LYS A 44 -38.02 -2.50 8.02
N GLU A 45 -37.36 -2.33 6.90
CA GLU A 45 -37.84 -1.77 5.64
C GLU A 45 -38.86 -2.69 4.96
N ILE A 46 -38.63 -4.01 4.96
CA ILE A 46 -39.63 -5.00 4.55
C ILE A 46 -40.88 -4.93 5.43
N ALA A 47 -40.70 -4.81 6.76
CA ALA A 47 -41.81 -4.70 7.69
C ALA A 47 -42.60 -3.37 7.55
N GLN A 48 -41.97 -2.32 7.03
CA GLN A 48 -42.54 -0.98 6.88
C GLN A 48 -42.92 -0.62 5.44
N GLY A 49 -42.57 -1.44 4.44
CA GLY A 49 -42.85 -1.18 3.02
C GLY A 49 -42.05 -0.01 2.41
N VAL A 50 -40.93 0.41 3.02
CA VAL A 50 -40.08 1.53 2.58
C VAL A 50 -38.63 1.05 2.40
N GLY A 51 -37.89 1.48 1.37
CA GLY A 51 -36.59 0.88 0.97
C GLY A 51 -35.39 1.82 0.78
N PHE A 52 -35.46 3.05 1.28
CA PHE A 52 -34.47 4.10 1.01
C PHE A 52 -33.15 3.90 1.78
N ALA A 53 -33.22 3.47 3.04
CA ALA A 53 -32.04 3.31 3.89
C ALA A 53 -31.19 2.08 3.50
N ALA A 54 -31.80 0.94 3.17
CA ALA A 54 -31.04 -0.23 2.72
C ALA A 54 -30.34 0.01 1.38
N THR A 55 -30.95 0.80 0.50
CA THR A 55 -30.36 1.20 -0.79
C THR A 55 -29.10 2.04 -0.57
N GLY A 56 -29.17 3.09 0.26
CA GLY A 56 -28.01 3.92 0.58
C GLY A 56 -26.85 3.13 1.22
N ILE A 57 -27.16 2.13 2.04
CA ILE A 57 -26.14 1.25 2.63
C ILE A 57 -25.50 0.34 1.57
N HIS A 58 -26.28 -0.20 0.62
CA HIS A 58 -25.74 -0.98 -0.49
C HIS A 58 -24.80 -0.16 -1.39
N GLU A 59 -25.15 1.09 -1.67
CA GLU A 59 -24.28 2.00 -2.40
C GLU A 59 -22.97 2.27 -1.65
N ALA A 60 -23.04 2.53 -0.33
CA ALA A 60 -21.85 2.72 0.50
C ALA A 60 -20.93 1.49 0.48
N LEU A 61 -21.48 0.27 0.56
CA LEU A 61 -20.72 -0.98 0.43
C LEU A 61 -20.06 -1.11 -0.96
N THR A 62 -20.75 -0.67 -2.01
CA THR A 62 -20.20 -0.67 -3.37
C THR A 62 -19.01 0.28 -3.50
N TYR A 63 -19.12 1.50 -2.99
CA TYR A 63 -18.00 2.45 -2.98
C TYR A 63 -16.83 1.94 -2.14
N LEU A 64 -17.11 1.31 -1.00
CA LEU A 64 -16.09 0.70 -0.15
C LEU A 64 -15.30 -0.38 -0.91
N ALA A 65 -15.97 -1.22 -1.69
CA ALA A 65 -15.31 -2.24 -2.51
C ALA A 65 -14.35 -1.63 -3.55
N ILE A 66 -14.70 -0.48 -4.14
CA ILE A 66 -13.82 0.25 -5.07
C ILE A 66 -12.58 0.77 -4.32
N VAL A 67 -12.77 1.39 -3.17
CA VAL A 67 -11.66 1.92 -2.34
C VAL A 67 -10.69 0.80 -1.96
N LYS A 68 -11.18 -0.37 -1.51
CA LYS A 68 -10.33 -1.53 -1.19
C LYS A 68 -9.48 -1.98 -2.39
N LYS A 69 -10.06 -2.05 -3.60
CA LYS A 69 -9.31 -2.38 -4.83
C LYS A 69 -8.23 -1.35 -5.18
N VAL A 70 -8.51 -0.06 -4.99
CA VAL A 70 -7.51 1.00 -5.22
C VAL A 70 -6.34 0.82 -4.27
N ILE A 71 -6.61 0.56 -2.98
CA ILE A 71 -5.56 0.32 -1.97
C ILE A 71 -4.71 -0.89 -2.33
N GLU A 72 -5.32 -2.02 -2.71
CA GLU A 72 -4.59 -3.21 -3.15
C GLU A 72 -3.69 -2.95 -4.37
N LYS A 73 -4.13 -2.07 -5.29
CA LYS A 73 -3.31 -1.67 -6.43
C LYS A 73 -2.14 -0.79 -5.99
N THR A 74 -2.38 0.17 -5.10
CA THR A 74 -1.35 1.04 -4.53
C THR A 74 -0.30 0.26 -3.74
N GLU A 75 -0.73 -0.69 -2.91
CA GLU A 75 0.14 -1.60 -2.16
C GLU A 75 1.09 -2.36 -3.09
N ARG A 76 0.57 -2.93 -4.19
CA ARG A 76 1.38 -3.63 -5.20
C ARG A 76 2.39 -2.72 -5.90
N ILE A 77 2.03 -1.48 -6.20
CA ILE A 77 2.93 -0.52 -6.85
C ILE A 77 4.09 -0.17 -5.91
N ILE A 78 3.79 0.10 -4.64
CA ILE A 78 4.81 0.44 -3.63
C ILE A 78 5.73 -0.76 -3.38
N ALA A 79 5.18 -1.96 -3.21
CA ALA A 79 5.96 -3.17 -3.00
C ALA A 79 6.93 -3.44 -4.18
N LYS A 80 6.48 -3.25 -5.43
CA LYS A 80 7.33 -3.41 -6.61
C LYS A 80 8.46 -2.37 -6.68
N LYS A 81 8.17 -1.10 -6.33
CA LYS A 81 9.18 -0.03 -6.33
C LYS A 81 10.33 -0.32 -5.35
N ASN A 82 10.03 -0.96 -4.22
CA ASN A 82 11.05 -1.36 -3.25
C ASN A 82 11.95 -2.50 -3.75
N ILE A 83 11.43 -3.43 -4.56
CA ILE A 83 12.24 -4.52 -5.14
C ILE A 83 13.24 -3.98 -6.16
N VAL A 84 12.81 -3.04 -7.02
CA VAL A 84 13.69 -2.45 -8.05
C VAL A 84 14.82 -1.62 -7.41
N SER A 85 14.53 -0.85 -6.37
CA SER A 85 15.54 -0.03 -5.68
C SER A 85 16.59 -0.85 -4.92
N GLY A 86 16.33 -2.12 -4.59
CA GLY A 86 17.29 -3.00 -3.92
C GLY A 86 18.26 -3.73 -4.87
N ASN A 87 17.96 -3.75 -6.17
CA ASN A 87 18.80 -4.40 -7.18
C ASN A 87 19.85 -3.45 -7.78
N GLU A 88 19.59 -2.13 -7.78
CA GLU A 88 20.54 -1.14 -8.30
C GLU A 88 21.76 -0.92 -7.40
N SER A 89 21.71 -1.33 -6.12
CA SER A 89 22.85 -1.26 -5.20
C SER A 89 23.78 -2.47 -5.27
N ALA A 90 23.42 -3.54 -5.98
CA ALA A 90 24.21 -4.76 -6.10
C ALA A 90 25.06 -4.84 -7.39
N GLU A 91 24.85 -3.94 -8.35
CA GLU A 91 25.48 -4.01 -9.69
C GLU A 91 26.53 -2.92 -9.95
N LEU A 92 27.00 -2.23 -8.89
CA LEU A 92 28.06 -1.20 -9.00
C LEU A 92 29.39 -1.58 -8.34
N ASP A 93 29.56 -2.79 -7.82
CA ASP A 93 30.79 -3.21 -7.11
C ASP A 93 31.56 -4.39 -7.75
N GLU A 94 31.35 -4.65 -9.05
CA GLU A 94 32.10 -5.70 -9.77
C GLU A 94 32.59 -5.17 -11.12
N SER A 95 33.34 -4.07 -11.12
CA SER A 95 34.16 -3.64 -12.28
C SER A 95 35.13 -2.53 -11.89
N HIS A 96 36.23 -2.85 -11.21
CA HIS A 96 37.59 -2.32 -11.52
C HIS A 96 38.60 -2.66 -10.41
N SER A 97 39.32 -3.77 -10.54
CA SER A 97 40.79 -3.78 -10.33
C SER A 97 41.43 -5.08 -10.85
N GLY A 98 41.35 -5.31 -12.16
CA GLY A 98 42.17 -6.33 -12.84
C GLY A 98 43.47 -5.69 -13.35
N GLY A 99 44.61 -6.11 -12.79
CA GLY A 99 45.89 -5.42 -12.86
C GLY A 99 46.51 -5.21 -14.24
N ARG A 100 47.22 -4.08 -14.39
CA ARG A 100 48.22 -3.84 -15.44
C ARG A 100 49.61 -3.89 -14.81
N THR A 101 50.23 -5.06 -14.80
CA THR A 101 51.67 -5.21 -14.61
C THR A 101 52.33 -4.98 -15.97
N SER A 102 53.00 -3.85 -16.18
CA SER A 102 53.99 -3.69 -17.26
C SER A 102 54.85 -2.45 -17.01
N LEU A 103 56.17 -2.62 -17.22
CA LEU A 103 57.23 -1.62 -17.43
C LEU A 103 58.08 -1.22 -16.21
N SER A 104 59.25 -1.86 -16.10
CA SER A 104 60.51 -1.14 -15.92
C SER A 104 61.65 -1.97 -16.52
N GLY A 105 61.98 -1.66 -17.77
CA GLY A 105 63.31 -1.89 -18.32
C GLY A 105 63.92 -0.52 -18.58
N ALA A 106 65.07 -0.25 -18.00
CA ALA A 106 65.94 0.87 -18.38
C ALA A 106 67.40 0.41 -18.27
N ALA A 107 68.16 0.87 -19.25
CA ALA A 107 69.48 0.43 -19.71
C ALA A 107 70.60 0.44 -18.67
#